data_AF-A0A952FS39-F1
#
_entry.id   AF-A0A952FS39-F1
#
_cell.length_a   1.000
_cell.length_b   1.000
_cell.length_c   1.000
_cell.angle_alpha   90.00
_cell.angle_beta   90.00
_cell.angle_gamma   90.00
#
_symmetry.space_group_name_H-M   'P 1'
#
loop_
_entity.id
_entity.type
_entity.pdbx_description
1 polymer ?
#
loop_
_entity_poly.entity_id
_entity_poly.type
_entity_poly.pdbx_seq_one_letter_code
_entity_poly.pdbx_strand_id
1 'polypeptide(L)'
;MKNDPSAFSAAELVSRIQSAGEDDRDFRYRAGRYLIGRWRQGLDLEPLIDLLHSEKSGDRTLGAYYLCELAEPVEGLKIPVLRLADDSISHCRRAFVEFMASARYYDEPIGIALAGCLLDLDLYVRVSVMEWGIRAPAEQFEPFSRLVEMGTRRRVPKFSNPLSNDYWNESELRRGIRGLNIVRRIRAGEEVPQFRSEFPEEDNFVFDNLNFMRTFRERDAAWRDMQRRRTDS
;
A
#
# COMPACT_ATOMS: atom_id res chain seq x y z
N MET A 1 -1.77 -32.86 -19.93
CA MET A 1 -2.86 -31.94 -20.36
C MET A 1 -3.91 -31.61 -19.28
N LYS A 2 -3.80 -32.08 -18.02
CA LYS A 2 -4.84 -31.83 -16.98
C LYS A 2 -4.72 -30.51 -16.19
N ASN A 3 -3.59 -29.79 -16.29
CA ASN A 3 -3.27 -28.65 -15.42
C ASN A 3 -2.77 -27.43 -16.22
N ASP A 4 -3.32 -27.18 -17.41
CA ASP A 4 -2.99 -25.97 -18.19
C ASP A 4 -3.94 -24.82 -17.82
N PRO A 5 -3.47 -23.71 -17.23
CA PRO A 5 -4.34 -22.60 -16.86
C PRO A 5 -5.12 -21.97 -18.01
N SER A 6 -4.60 -21.99 -19.25
CA SER A 6 -5.28 -21.36 -20.38
C SER A 6 -6.55 -22.09 -20.83
N ALA A 7 -6.79 -23.30 -20.31
CA ALA A 7 -8.00 -24.07 -20.59
C ALA A 7 -9.22 -23.65 -19.75
N PHE A 8 -9.05 -22.73 -18.80
CA PHE A 8 -10.10 -22.29 -17.88
C PHE A 8 -10.37 -20.80 -18.03
N SER A 9 -11.61 -20.38 -17.75
CA SER A 9 -11.95 -18.97 -17.61
C SER A 9 -11.28 -18.36 -16.39
N ALA A 10 -11.15 -17.03 -16.36
CA ALA A 10 -10.52 -16.34 -15.24
C ALA A 10 -11.25 -16.59 -13.90
N ALA A 11 -12.58 -16.64 -13.92
CA ALA A 11 -13.39 -16.96 -12.74
C ALA A 11 -13.16 -18.40 -12.24
N GLU A 12 -13.08 -19.37 -13.15
CA GLU A 12 -12.77 -20.76 -12.79
C GLU A 12 -11.36 -20.90 -12.22
N LEU A 13 -10.39 -20.17 -12.76
CA LEU A 13 -9.03 -20.15 -12.24
C LEU A 13 -8.99 -19.58 -10.80
N VAL A 14 -9.68 -18.47 -10.54
CA VAL A 14 -9.78 -17.90 -9.18
C VAL A 14 -10.39 -18.91 -8.21
N SER A 15 -11.51 -19.53 -8.58
CA SER A 15 -12.19 -20.54 -7.76
C SER A 15 -11.30 -21.75 -7.47
N ARG A 16 -10.56 -22.23 -8.48
CA ARG A 16 -9.61 -23.34 -8.32
C ARG A 16 -8.42 -22.95 -7.44
N ILE A 17 -7.90 -21.72 -7.57
CA ILE A 17 -6.81 -21.24 -6.71
C ILE A 17 -7.24 -21.18 -5.25
N GLN A 18 -8.48 -20.76 -4.97
CA GLN A 18 -9.03 -20.68 -3.62
C GLN A 18 -9.29 -22.06 -3.00
N SER A 19 -9.65 -23.05 -3.82
CA SER A 19 -9.97 -24.42 -3.36
C SER A 19 -8.78 -25.38 -3.38
N ALA A 20 -7.69 -25.02 -4.05
CA ALA A 20 -6.51 -25.86 -4.22
C ALA A 20 -5.72 -26.05 -2.92
N GLY A 21 -5.49 -27.32 -2.57
CA GLY A 21 -4.72 -27.74 -1.40
C GLY A 21 -3.21 -27.57 -1.57
N GLU A 22 -2.43 -28.07 -0.60
CA GLU A 22 -0.97 -27.96 -0.62
C GLU A 22 -0.30 -28.72 -1.78
N ASP A 23 -0.93 -29.79 -2.26
CA ASP A 23 -0.42 -30.61 -3.36
C ASP A 23 -0.57 -29.94 -4.73
N ASP A 24 -1.40 -28.90 -4.82
CA ASP A 24 -1.71 -28.16 -6.05
C ASP A 24 -0.90 -26.85 -6.18
N ARG A 25 0.17 -26.68 -5.39
CA ARG A 25 0.99 -25.44 -5.36
C ARG A 25 1.49 -25.01 -6.74
N ASP A 26 1.96 -25.94 -7.55
CA ASP A 26 2.47 -25.63 -8.89
C ASP A 26 1.36 -25.13 -9.83
N PHE A 27 0.18 -25.75 -9.77
CA PHE A 27 -0.97 -25.29 -10.54
C PHE A 27 -1.43 -23.91 -10.08
N ARG A 28 -1.55 -23.68 -8.77
CA ARG A 28 -1.92 -22.37 -8.21
C ARG A 28 -0.97 -21.27 -8.66
N TYR A 29 0.34 -21.54 -8.61
CA TYR A 29 1.35 -20.59 -9.07
C TYR A 29 1.19 -20.28 -10.56
N ARG A 30 1.09 -21.30 -11.41
CA ARG A 30 0.92 -21.11 -12.87
C ARG A 30 -0.38 -20.40 -13.21
N ALA A 31 -1.47 -20.73 -12.53
CA ALA A 31 -2.78 -20.10 -12.70
C ALA A 31 -2.76 -18.63 -12.27
N GLY A 32 -2.17 -18.31 -11.12
CA GLY A 32 -2.00 -16.93 -10.65
C GLY A 32 -1.14 -16.11 -11.62
N ARG A 33 -0.01 -16.66 -12.10
CA ARG A 33 0.84 -16.01 -13.10
C ARG A 33 0.11 -15.75 -14.42
N TYR A 34 -0.71 -16.70 -14.86
CA TYR A 34 -1.53 -16.56 -16.06
C TYR A 34 -2.56 -15.43 -15.91
N LEU A 35 -3.29 -15.39 -14.78
CA LEU A 35 -4.25 -14.34 -14.46
C LEU A 35 -3.58 -12.95 -14.41
N ILE A 36 -2.46 -12.81 -13.70
CA ILE A 36 -1.69 -11.56 -13.63
C ILE A 36 -1.33 -11.07 -15.05
N GLY A 37 -0.89 -11.98 -15.92
CA GLY A 37 -0.54 -11.64 -17.31
C GLY A 37 -1.72 -11.08 -18.11
N ARG A 38 -2.94 -11.60 -17.87
CA ARG A 38 -4.17 -11.12 -18.51
C ARG A 38 -4.64 -9.79 -17.92
N TRP A 39 -4.64 -9.68 -16.59
CA TRP A 39 -5.05 -8.46 -15.90
C TRP A 39 -4.15 -7.28 -16.23
N ARG A 40 -2.84 -7.47 -16.38
CA ARG A 40 -1.92 -6.42 -16.86
C ARG A 40 -2.28 -5.88 -18.25
N GLN A 41 -2.96 -6.69 -19.07
CA GLN A 41 -3.45 -6.28 -20.39
C GLN A 41 -4.88 -5.68 -20.33
N GLY A 42 -5.46 -5.51 -19.14
CA GLY A 42 -6.84 -5.06 -18.97
C GLY A 42 -7.88 -6.13 -19.31
N LEU A 43 -7.49 -7.40 -19.46
CA LEU A 43 -8.40 -8.49 -19.82
C LEU A 43 -8.95 -9.17 -18.57
N ASP A 44 -10.22 -9.57 -18.61
CA ASP A 44 -10.92 -10.34 -17.56
C ASP A 44 -10.73 -9.75 -16.15
N LEU A 45 -10.94 -8.44 -15.99
CA LEU A 45 -10.77 -7.77 -14.69
C LEU A 45 -11.86 -8.13 -13.68
N GLU A 46 -13.05 -8.57 -14.14
CA GLU A 46 -14.20 -8.81 -13.26
C GLU A 46 -13.89 -9.76 -12.10
N PRO A 47 -13.24 -10.93 -12.30
CA PRO A 47 -12.88 -11.80 -11.17
C PRO A 47 -11.92 -11.17 -10.16
N LEU A 48 -11.04 -10.24 -10.58
CA LEU A 48 -10.21 -9.49 -9.65
C LEU A 48 -11.05 -8.47 -8.88
N ILE A 49 -11.94 -7.75 -9.57
CA ILE A 49 -12.86 -6.79 -8.95
C ILE A 49 -13.76 -7.49 -7.91
N ASP A 50 -14.26 -8.69 -8.23
CA ASP A 50 -15.05 -9.53 -7.32
C ASP A 50 -14.25 -9.90 -6.06
N LEU A 51 -12.97 -10.27 -6.19
CA LEU A 51 -12.10 -10.51 -5.04
C LEU A 51 -11.98 -9.26 -4.16
N LEU A 52 -11.76 -8.08 -4.76
CA LEU A 52 -11.60 -6.82 -4.03
C LEU A 52 -12.87 -6.37 -3.32
N HIS A 53 -14.05 -6.70 -3.87
CA HIS A 53 -15.34 -6.36 -3.29
C HIS A 53 -15.95 -7.44 -2.39
N SER A 54 -15.33 -8.61 -2.30
CA SER A 54 -15.88 -9.74 -1.53
C SER A 54 -16.07 -9.39 -0.05
N GLU A 55 -17.16 -9.85 0.54
CA GLU A 55 -17.38 -9.72 1.99
C GLU A 55 -16.38 -10.56 2.80
N LYS A 56 -15.79 -11.61 2.18
CA LYS A 56 -14.81 -12.48 2.81
C LYS A 56 -13.44 -11.81 2.84
N SER A 57 -12.88 -11.69 4.05
CA SER A 57 -11.55 -11.11 4.27
C SER A 57 -10.44 -11.83 3.48
N GLY A 58 -10.52 -13.16 3.37
CA GLY A 58 -9.54 -13.96 2.62
C GLY A 58 -9.53 -13.63 1.13
N ASP A 59 -10.71 -13.40 0.54
CA ASP A 59 -10.83 -13.04 -0.88
C ASP A 59 -10.29 -11.64 -1.14
N ARG A 60 -10.62 -10.66 -0.29
CA ARG A 60 -10.06 -9.31 -0.39
C ARG A 60 -8.55 -9.30 -0.21
N THR A 61 -8.04 -10.10 0.71
CA THR A 61 -6.58 -10.26 0.91
C THR A 61 -5.93 -10.85 -0.34
N LEU A 62 -6.54 -11.85 -0.97
CA LEU A 62 -6.06 -12.42 -2.22
C LEU A 62 -6.11 -11.42 -3.38
N GLY A 63 -7.19 -10.64 -3.48
CA GLY A 63 -7.31 -9.57 -4.46
C GLY A 63 -6.26 -8.47 -4.27
N ALA A 64 -6.02 -8.04 -3.01
CA ALA A 64 -4.98 -7.08 -2.66
C ALA A 64 -3.58 -7.61 -3.00
N TYR A 65 -3.31 -8.89 -2.72
CA TYR A 65 -2.07 -9.56 -3.14
C TYR A 65 -1.87 -9.45 -4.65
N TYR A 66 -2.89 -9.81 -5.45
CA TYR A 66 -2.79 -9.71 -6.91
C TYR A 66 -2.63 -8.28 -7.39
N LEU A 67 -3.27 -7.31 -6.73
CA LEU A 67 -3.12 -5.90 -7.04
C LEU A 67 -1.66 -5.44 -6.88
N CYS A 68 -0.99 -5.83 -5.79
CA CYS A 68 0.43 -5.57 -5.59
C CYS A 68 1.30 -6.25 -6.67
N GLU A 69 0.95 -7.47 -7.08
CA GLU A 69 1.67 -8.22 -8.12
C GLU A 69 1.50 -7.62 -9.53
N LEU A 70 0.45 -6.85 -9.81
CA LEU A 70 0.30 -6.21 -11.13
C LEU A 70 1.50 -5.28 -11.42
N ALA A 71 2.05 -4.62 -10.40
CA ALA A 71 3.19 -3.69 -10.45
C ALA A 71 3.03 -2.46 -11.39
N GLU A 72 2.00 -2.45 -12.22
CA GLU A 72 1.66 -1.38 -13.16
C GLU A 72 0.17 -1.06 -13.04
N PRO A 73 -0.23 0.20 -13.31
CA PRO A 73 -1.62 0.57 -13.32
C PRO A 73 -2.39 -0.10 -14.44
N VAL A 74 -3.57 -0.61 -14.11
CA VAL A 74 -4.51 -1.18 -15.07
C VAL A 74 -5.77 -0.33 -15.07
N GLU A 75 -6.16 0.14 -16.25
CA GLU A 75 -7.37 0.93 -16.44
C GLU A 75 -8.60 0.13 -15.99
N GLY A 76 -9.58 0.81 -15.37
CA GLY A 76 -10.77 0.17 -14.81
C GLY A 76 -10.64 -0.29 -13.34
N LEU A 77 -9.42 -0.39 -12.79
CA LEU A 77 -9.23 -0.77 -11.37
C LEU A 77 -9.26 0.40 -10.39
N LYS A 78 -9.21 1.66 -10.85
CA LYS A 78 -9.18 2.86 -9.97
C LYS A 78 -10.30 2.85 -8.92
N ILE A 79 -11.55 2.67 -9.34
CA ILE A 79 -12.72 2.75 -8.45
C ILE A 79 -12.82 1.54 -7.52
N PRO A 80 -12.66 0.29 -7.99
CA PRO A 80 -12.59 -0.87 -7.10
C PRO A 80 -11.52 -0.75 -6.02
N VAL A 81 -10.32 -0.28 -6.40
CA VAL A 81 -9.19 -0.16 -5.47
C VAL A 81 -9.40 0.97 -4.45
N LEU A 82 -10.06 2.08 -4.83
CA LEU A 82 -10.35 3.18 -3.91
C LEU A 82 -11.14 2.71 -2.67
N ARG A 83 -12.01 1.71 -2.82
CA ARG A 83 -12.78 1.14 -1.69
C ARG A 83 -11.92 0.45 -0.65
N LEU A 84 -10.74 -0.04 -1.03
CA LEU A 84 -9.82 -0.70 -0.10
C LEU A 84 -9.22 0.27 0.91
N ALA A 85 -9.27 1.59 0.67
CA ALA A 85 -8.72 2.60 1.58
C ALA A 85 -9.35 2.56 2.99
N ASP A 86 -10.60 2.11 3.09
CA ASP A 86 -11.34 1.97 4.35
C ASP A 86 -11.48 0.50 4.81
N ASP A 87 -10.80 -0.46 4.16
CA ASP A 87 -10.89 -1.87 4.51
C ASP A 87 -10.42 -2.10 5.96
N SER A 88 -11.01 -3.06 6.66
CA SER A 88 -10.55 -3.43 8.01
C SER A 88 -9.17 -4.07 8.01
N ILE A 89 -8.75 -4.68 6.90
CA ILE A 89 -7.46 -5.36 6.74
C ILE A 89 -6.41 -4.36 6.25
N SER A 90 -5.31 -4.22 7.00
CA SER A 90 -4.26 -3.26 6.66
C SER A 90 -3.55 -3.56 5.34
N HIS A 91 -3.42 -4.84 4.98
CA HIS A 91 -2.87 -5.24 3.68
C HIS A 91 -3.69 -4.67 2.50
N CYS A 92 -5.01 -4.65 2.60
CA CYS A 92 -5.88 -4.04 1.58
C CYS A 92 -5.68 -2.52 1.50
N ARG A 93 -5.66 -1.83 2.66
CA ARG A 93 -5.41 -0.37 2.71
C ARG A 93 -4.04 -0.02 2.14
N ARG A 94 -3.02 -0.83 2.45
CA ARG A 94 -1.68 -0.69 1.87
C ARG A 94 -1.69 -0.89 0.35
N ALA A 95 -2.35 -1.93 -0.15
CA ALA A 95 -2.46 -2.19 -1.58
C ALA A 95 -3.15 -1.02 -2.33
N PHE A 96 -4.14 -0.36 -1.70
CA PHE A 96 -4.69 0.90 -2.20
C PHE A 96 -3.61 1.97 -2.39
N VAL A 97 -2.79 2.24 -1.35
CA VAL A 97 -1.74 3.26 -1.42
C VAL A 97 -0.73 2.94 -2.52
N GLU A 98 -0.25 1.70 -2.56
CA GLU A 98 0.74 1.24 -3.54
C GLU A 98 0.21 1.35 -4.98
N PHE A 99 -1.04 0.96 -5.22
CA PHE A 99 -1.67 1.07 -6.53
C PHE A 99 -1.88 2.53 -6.95
N MET A 100 -2.38 3.40 -6.07
CA MET A 100 -2.56 4.82 -6.42
C MET A 100 -1.21 5.50 -6.72
N ALA A 101 -0.17 5.13 -5.97
CA ALA A 101 1.18 5.63 -6.19
C ALA A 101 1.76 5.17 -7.53
N SER A 102 1.62 3.88 -7.88
CA SER A 102 2.12 3.35 -9.16
C SER A 102 1.35 3.91 -10.36
N ALA A 103 0.04 4.09 -10.21
CA ALA A 103 -0.84 4.68 -11.21
C ALA A 103 -0.71 6.19 -11.37
N ARG A 104 -0.07 6.86 -10.41
CA ARG A 104 -0.04 8.32 -10.28
C ARG A 104 -1.44 8.93 -10.28
N TYR A 105 -2.44 8.18 -9.79
CA TYR A 105 -3.78 8.69 -9.64
C TYR A 105 -3.85 9.63 -8.45
N TYR A 106 -4.40 10.81 -8.68
CA TYR A 106 -4.71 11.76 -7.62
C TYR A 106 -5.91 12.61 -8.03
N ASP A 107 -6.90 12.62 -7.15
CA ASP A 107 -8.05 13.52 -7.15
C ASP A 107 -8.50 13.69 -5.69
N GLU A 108 -9.53 14.49 -5.46
CA GLU A 108 -10.00 14.78 -4.11
C GLU A 108 -10.41 13.52 -3.32
N PRO A 109 -11.19 12.56 -3.86
CA PRO A 109 -11.47 11.29 -3.17
C PRO A 109 -10.21 10.51 -2.77
N ILE A 110 -9.21 10.43 -3.65
CA ILE A 110 -7.93 9.78 -3.36
C ILE A 110 -7.17 10.53 -2.28
N GLY A 111 -7.11 11.87 -2.35
CA GLY A 111 -6.47 12.70 -1.33
C GLY A 111 -7.08 12.49 0.06
N ILE A 112 -8.41 12.41 0.15
CA ILE A 112 -9.14 12.12 1.39
C ILE A 112 -8.77 10.73 1.94
N ALA A 113 -8.73 9.72 1.06
CA ALA A 113 -8.38 8.36 1.42
C ALA A 113 -6.91 8.22 1.89
N LEU A 114 -5.98 8.86 1.18
CA LEU A 114 -4.56 8.90 1.58
C LEU A 114 -4.38 9.60 2.92
N ALA A 115 -5.09 10.71 3.18
CA ALA A 115 -5.03 11.41 4.47
C ALA A 115 -5.47 10.48 5.61
N GLY A 116 -6.55 9.72 5.42
CA GLY A 116 -6.98 8.68 6.36
C GLY A 116 -5.92 7.60 6.59
N CYS A 117 -5.25 7.15 5.52
CA CYS A 117 -4.17 6.16 5.62
C CYS A 117 -2.91 6.69 6.34
N LEU A 118 -2.66 8.00 6.36
CA LEU A 118 -1.56 8.57 7.16
C LEU A 118 -1.86 8.56 8.67
N LEU A 119 -3.16 8.63 9.03
CA LEU A 119 -3.65 8.55 10.40
C LEU A 119 -3.72 7.11 10.94
N ASP A 120 -3.49 6.10 10.08
CA ASP A 120 -3.64 4.68 10.39
C ASP A 120 -2.84 4.25 11.63
N LEU A 121 -3.22 3.13 12.24
CA LEU A 121 -2.44 2.51 13.31
C LEU A 121 -1.40 1.53 12.75
N ASP A 122 -1.64 0.98 11.57
CA ASP A 122 -0.73 0.07 10.90
C ASP A 122 0.46 0.83 10.31
N LEU A 123 1.67 0.48 10.77
CA LEU A 123 2.89 1.16 10.38
C LEU A 123 3.23 0.97 8.89
N TYR A 124 2.86 -0.16 8.28
CA TYR A 124 3.13 -0.38 6.85
C TYR A 124 2.23 0.50 5.98
N VAL A 125 0.96 0.68 6.36
CA VAL A 125 0.06 1.61 5.65
C VAL A 125 0.62 3.02 5.75
N ARG A 126 0.99 3.47 6.96
CA ARG A 126 1.54 4.81 7.17
C ARG A 126 2.82 5.07 6.37
N VAL A 127 3.79 4.15 6.46
CA VAL A 127 5.05 4.28 5.70
C VAL A 127 4.77 4.36 4.21
N SER A 128 3.83 3.56 3.69
CA SER A 128 3.47 3.58 2.27
C SER A 128 2.92 4.96 1.85
N VAL A 129 2.08 5.60 2.70
CA VAL A 129 1.58 6.95 2.41
C VAL A 129 2.67 8.00 2.53
N MET A 130 3.57 7.87 3.51
CA MET A 130 4.71 8.77 3.64
C MET A 130 5.63 8.68 2.42
N GLU A 131 5.89 7.48 1.91
CA GLU A 131 6.64 7.27 0.68
C GLU A 131 5.96 7.91 -0.53
N TRP A 132 4.65 7.74 -0.66
CA TRP A 132 3.88 8.44 -1.68
C TRP A 132 4.05 9.96 -1.53
N GLY A 133 3.86 10.50 -0.33
CA GLY A 133 3.95 11.94 -0.05
C GLY A 133 5.34 12.53 -0.32
N ILE A 134 6.40 11.76 -0.07
CA ILE A 134 7.79 12.16 -0.40
C ILE A 134 7.97 12.31 -1.91
N ARG A 135 7.38 11.43 -2.71
CA ARG A 135 7.54 11.39 -4.18
C ARG A 135 6.49 12.22 -4.93
N ALA A 136 5.38 12.56 -4.28
CA ALA A 136 4.28 13.27 -4.89
C ALA A 136 4.71 14.64 -5.42
N PRO A 137 4.23 15.07 -6.60
CA PRO A 137 4.38 16.44 -7.06
C PRO A 137 3.78 17.44 -6.06
N ALA A 138 4.29 18.68 -6.04
CA ALA A 138 3.86 19.70 -5.07
C ALA A 138 2.34 19.98 -5.17
N GLU A 139 1.80 20.00 -6.38
CA GLU A 139 0.39 20.20 -6.67
C GLU A 139 -0.53 19.10 -6.09
N GLN A 140 -0.01 17.90 -5.83
CA GLN A 140 -0.73 16.82 -5.15
C GLN A 140 -0.47 16.83 -3.64
N PHE A 141 0.78 17.09 -3.24
CA PHE A 141 1.19 17.10 -1.85
C PHE A 141 0.51 18.19 -1.03
N GLU A 142 0.36 19.41 -1.58
CA GLU A 142 -0.22 20.54 -0.85
C GLU A 142 -1.71 20.38 -0.50
N PRO A 143 -2.60 19.92 -1.42
CA PRO A 143 -3.96 19.58 -1.03
C PRO A 143 -4.02 18.44 -0.01
N PHE A 144 -3.20 17.41 -0.17
CA PHE A 144 -3.12 16.29 0.76
C PHE A 144 -2.71 16.74 2.17
N SER A 145 -1.67 17.58 2.29
CA SER A 145 -1.19 18.05 3.59
C SER A 145 -2.27 18.83 4.34
N ARG A 146 -3.06 19.64 3.62
CA ARG A 146 -4.20 20.36 4.20
C ARG A 146 -5.28 19.39 4.72
N LEU A 147 -5.59 18.32 3.99
CA LEU A 147 -6.55 17.31 4.43
C LEU A 147 -6.09 16.60 5.71
N VAL A 148 -4.79 16.28 5.82
CA VAL A 148 -4.20 15.71 7.04
C VAL A 148 -4.30 16.69 8.20
N GLU A 149 -3.97 17.98 7.97
CA GLU A 149 -4.02 19.02 9.00
C GLU A 149 -5.44 19.29 9.52
N MET A 150 -6.43 19.21 8.62
CA MET A 150 -7.84 19.25 9.00
C MET A 150 -8.28 17.98 9.76
N GLY A 151 -7.48 16.91 9.73
CA GLY A 151 -7.84 15.60 10.25
C GLY A 151 -9.03 15.00 9.55
N THR A 152 -9.07 15.13 8.23
CA THR A 152 -10.06 14.44 7.39
C THR A 152 -10.01 12.93 7.68
N ARG A 153 -11.18 12.27 7.70
CA ARG A 153 -11.35 10.82 7.99
C ARG A 153 -10.96 10.37 9.41
N ARG A 154 -10.93 11.27 10.40
CA ARG A 154 -10.95 10.87 11.82
C ARG A 154 -12.07 9.88 12.08
N ARG A 155 -11.78 8.83 12.86
CA ARG A 155 -12.80 7.84 13.20
C ARG A 155 -13.92 8.52 13.97
N VAL A 156 -15.16 8.33 13.55
CA VAL A 156 -16.31 8.67 14.40
C VAL A 156 -16.46 7.51 15.39
N PRO A 157 -16.24 7.74 16.69
CA PRO A 157 -16.28 6.68 17.67
C PRO A 157 -17.67 6.04 17.76
N LYS A 158 -17.71 4.70 17.77
CA LYS A 158 -18.95 3.92 17.84
C LYS A 158 -19.70 4.11 19.17
N PHE A 159 -19.00 4.52 20.22
CA PHE A 159 -19.56 4.79 21.53
C PHE A 159 -19.26 6.24 21.92
N SER A 160 -20.30 6.98 22.30
CA SER A 160 -20.18 8.35 22.78
C SER A 160 -19.60 8.36 24.19
N ASN A 161 -18.28 8.43 24.30
CA ASN A 161 -17.61 8.90 25.50
C ASN A 161 -16.73 10.09 25.11
N PRO A 162 -17.20 11.33 25.30
CA PRO A 162 -16.52 12.52 24.80
C PRO A 162 -15.06 12.61 25.28
N LEU A 163 -14.77 12.20 26.53
CA LEU A 163 -13.41 12.25 27.09
C LEU A 163 -12.45 11.26 26.42
N SER A 164 -12.90 10.06 26.04
CA SER A 164 -12.05 9.11 25.31
C SER A 164 -11.94 9.46 23.83
N ASN A 165 -13.01 9.99 23.27
CA ASN A 165 -13.12 10.26 21.84
C ASN A 165 -12.23 11.42 21.42
N ASP A 166 -12.22 12.50 22.19
CA ASP A 166 -11.32 13.63 21.95
C ASP A 166 -9.86 13.21 22.10
N TYR A 167 -9.54 12.40 23.11
CA TYR A 167 -8.20 11.85 23.29
C TYR A 167 -7.73 10.99 22.10
N TRP A 168 -8.55 10.05 21.63
CA TRP A 168 -8.21 9.19 20.50
C TRP A 168 -8.11 9.97 19.19
N ASN A 169 -9.04 10.89 18.94
CA ASN A 169 -9.03 11.74 17.75
C ASN A 169 -7.81 12.66 17.73
N GLU A 170 -7.45 13.23 18.88
CA GLU A 170 -6.26 14.06 19.01
C GLU A 170 -4.99 13.22 18.83
N SER A 171 -4.95 12.01 19.38
CA SER A 171 -3.83 11.08 19.21
C SER A 171 -3.62 10.68 17.74
N GLU A 172 -4.69 10.35 17.02
CA GLU A 172 -4.65 10.07 15.58
C GLU A 172 -4.14 11.27 14.78
N LEU A 173 -4.68 12.48 15.04
CA LEU A 173 -4.22 13.69 14.37
C LEU A 173 -2.74 13.97 14.64
N ARG A 174 -2.31 13.93 15.91
CA ARG A 174 -0.90 14.15 16.28
C ARG A 174 0.02 13.18 15.54
N ARG A 175 -0.40 11.91 15.39
CA ARG A 175 0.33 10.91 14.59
C ARG A 175 0.40 11.30 13.11
N GLY A 176 -0.72 11.71 12.51
CA GLY A 176 -0.76 12.18 11.12
C GLY A 176 0.15 13.40 10.88
N ILE A 177 0.09 14.39 11.78
CA ILE A 177 0.93 15.60 11.72
C ILE A 177 2.41 15.26 11.85
N ARG A 178 2.80 14.35 12.75
CA ARG A 178 4.20 13.88 12.82
C ARG A 178 4.64 13.24 11.50
N GLY A 179 3.84 12.34 10.95
CA GLY A 179 4.11 11.74 9.64
C GLY A 179 4.27 12.78 8.54
N LEU A 180 3.39 13.78 8.50
CA LEU A 180 3.44 14.88 7.54
C LEU A 180 4.71 15.72 7.69
N ASN A 181 5.11 16.04 8.93
CA ASN A 181 6.33 16.80 9.20
C ASN A 181 7.58 16.04 8.75
N ILE A 182 7.66 14.74 9.01
CA ILE A 182 8.75 13.88 8.51
C ILE A 182 8.82 13.91 6.98
N VAL A 183 7.67 13.79 6.30
CA VAL A 183 7.59 13.89 4.84
C VAL A 183 8.11 15.25 4.36
N ARG A 184 7.69 16.36 4.99
CA ARG A 184 8.16 17.72 4.66
C ARG A 184 9.68 17.87 4.79
N ARG A 185 10.27 17.39 5.89
CA ARG A 185 11.73 17.45 6.13
C ARG A 185 12.49 16.69 5.03
N ILE A 186 12.02 15.49 4.69
CA ILE A 186 12.63 14.69 3.60
C ILE A 186 12.49 15.40 2.25
N ARG A 187 11.32 15.97 1.94
CA ARG A 187 11.10 16.75 0.71
C ARG A 187 11.98 18.00 0.63
N ALA A 188 12.31 18.60 1.77
CA ALA A 188 13.26 19.71 1.88
C ALA A 188 14.73 19.27 1.72
N GLY A 189 15.00 17.97 1.54
CA GLY A 189 16.33 17.42 1.30
C GLY A 189 17.04 16.91 2.56
N GLU A 190 16.40 16.96 3.73
CA GLU A 190 17.00 16.47 4.96
C GLU A 190 17.08 14.94 4.99
N GLU A 191 18.11 14.42 5.64
CA GLU A 191 18.31 12.98 5.85
C GLU A 191 17.72 12.54 7.19
N VAL A 192 17.16 11.33 7.23
CA VAL A 192 16.50 10.78 8.43
C VAL A 192 17.34 10.92 9.71
N PRO A 193 18.66 10.62 9.71
CA PRO A 193 19.49 10.79 10.91
C PRO A 193 19.55 12.22 11.47
N GLN A 194 19.31 13.24 10.64
CA GLN A 194 19.42 14.65 11.04
C GLN A 194 18.27 15.10 11.94
N PHE A 195 17.06 14.54 11.75
CA PHE A 195 15.86 14.99 12.46
C PHE A 195 15.18 13.89 13.28
N ARG A 196 15.62 12.62 13.20
CA ARG A 196 14.96 11.49 13.88
C ARG A 196 14.74 11.74 15.38
N SER A 197 15.72 12.30 16.08
CA SER A 197 15.65 12.57 17.52
C SER A 197 14.59 13.61 17.91
N GLU A 198 14.11 14.40 16.94
CA GLU A 198 13.07 15.41 17.16
C GLU A 198 11.65 14.81 17.21
N PHE A 199 11.50 13.52 16.87
CA PHE A 199 10.22 12.79 16.84
C PHE A 199 10.28 11.52 17.70
N PRO A 200 10.47 11.65 19.03
CA PRO A 200 10.62 10.50 19.91
C PRO A 200 9.37 9.61 20.01
N GLU A 201 8.19 10.12 19.65
CA GLU A 201 6.93 9.36 19.62
C GLU A 201 6.62 8.70 18.28
N GLU A 202 7.52 8.79 17.31
CA GLU A 202 7.42 8.07 16.05
C GLU A 202 8.19 6.74 16.11
N ASP A 203 7.64 5.71 15.46
CA ASP A 203 8.22 4.38 15.53
C ASP A 203 9.54 4.29 14.76
N ASN A 204 10.53 3.62 15.36
CA ASN A 204 11.82 3.35 14.72
C ASN A 204 11.67 2.63 13.38
N PHE A 205 10.67 1.74 13.27
CA PHE A 205 10.30 1.06 12.04
C PHE A 205 10.02 2.03 10.89
N VAL A 206 9.32 3.15 11.15
CA VAL A 206 8.98 4.14 10.12
C VAL A 206 10.26 4.76 9.56
N PHE A 207 11.13 5.23 10.43
CA PHE A 207 12.40 5.84 10.03
C PHE A 207 13.32 4.85 9.31
N ASP A 208 13.39 3.61 9.80
CA ASP A 208 14.25 2.59 9.22
C ASP A 208 13.79 2.21 7.81
N ASN A 209 12.47 2.13 7.57
CA ASN A 209 11.93 1.90 6.23
C ASN A 209 12.21 3.10 5.29
N LEU A 210 11.96 4.33 5.74
CA LEU A 210 12.22 5.52 4.93
C LEU A 210 13.71 5.64 4.56
N ASN A 211 14.60 5.34 5.52
CA ASN A 211 16.05 5.34 5.28
C ASN A 211 16.46 4.20 4.33
N PHE A 212 15.92 3.00 4.51
CA PHE A 212 16.17 1.85 3.65
C PHE A 212 15.78 2.15 2.20
N MET A 213 14.59 2.70 1.98
CA MET A 213 14.10 2.99 0.63
C MET A 213 14.92 4.06 -0.09
N ARG A 214 15.41 5.06 0.63
CA ARG A 214 16.28 6.11 0.04
C ARG A 214 17.66 5.58 -0.32
N THR A 215 18.22 4.71 0.53
CA THR A 215 19.57 4.17 0.36
C THR A 215 19.62 2.86 -0.42
N PHE A 216 18.45 2.33 -0.87
CA PHE A 216 18.36 1.01 -1.49
C PHE A 216 19.31 0.84 -2.68
N ARG A 217 19.36 1.80 -3.60
CA ARG A 217 20.22 1.72 -4.79
C ARG A 217 21.71 1.71 -4.44
N GLU A 218 22.11 2.55 -3.49
CA GLU A 218 23.49 2.64 -3.02
C GLU A 218 23.90 1.36 -2.27
N ARG A 219 23.00 0.82 -1.44
CA ARG A 219 23.20 -0.44 -0.71
C ARG A 219 23.28 -1.64 -1.63
N ASP A 220 22.42 -1.74 -2.64
CA ASP A 220 22.46 -2.80 -3.66
C ASP A 220 23.75 -2.72 -4.48
N ALA A 221 24.17 -1.50 -4.88
CA ALA A 221 25.44 -1.31 -5.57
C ALA A 221 26.64 -1.74 -4.71
N ALA A 222 26.68 -1.32 -3.44
CA ALA A 222 27.72 -1.71 -2.49
C ALA A 222 27.73 -3.23 -2.23
N TRP A 223 26.56 -3.86 -2.13
CA TRP A 223 26.44 -5.31 -1.97
C TRP A 223 26.95 -6.06 -3.20
N ARG A 224 26.59 -5.63 -4.42
CA ARG A 224 27.10 -6.24 -5.65
C ARG A 224 28.61 -6.10 -5.79
N ASP A 225 29.17 -4.96 -5.41
CA ASP A 225 30.63 -4.75 -5.41
C ASP A 225 31.32 -5.68 -4.40
N MET A 226 30.76 -5.82 -3.19
CA MET A 226 31.24 -6.79 -2.19
C MET A 226 31.22 -8.23 -2.72
N GLN A 227 30.17 -8.64 -3.44
CA GLN A 227 30.07 -9.98 -4.02
C GLN A 227 31.14 -10.21 -5.09
N ARG A 228 31.39 -9.22 -5.98
CA ARG A 228 32.46 -9.31 -6.99
C ARG A 228 33.84 -9.49 -6.37
N ARG A 229 34.15 -8.70 -5.34
CA ARG A 229 35.43 -8.81 -4.62
C ARG A 229 35.63 -10.19 -3.99
N ARG A 230 34.56 -10.88 -3.58
CA ARG A 230 34.62 -12.23 -3.00
C ARG A 230 34.77 -13.34 -4.04
N THR A 231 34.36 -13.12 -5.27
CA THR A 231 34.54 -14.10 -6.37
C THR A 231 35.90 -13.97 -7.05
N ASP A 232 36.54 -12.80 -6.93
CA ASP A 232 37.85 -12.50 -7.51
C ASP A 232 39.03 -12.77 -6.54
N SER A 233 38.75 -13.26 -5.33
CA SER A 233 39.72 -13.66 -4.29
C SER A 233 39.67 -15.15 -4.00
#